data_AF-A0A533RSX2-F1
#
_entry.id   AF-A0A533RSX2-F1
#
_cell.length_a   1.000
_cell.length_b   1.000
_cell.length_c   1.000
_cell.angle_alpha   90.00
_cell.angle_beta   90.00
_cell.angle_gamma   90.00
#
_symmetry.space_group_name_H-M   'P 1'
#
loop_
_entity.id
_entity.type
_entity.pdbx_description
1 polymer ?
#
loop_
_entity_poly.entity_id
_entity_poly.type
_entity_poly.pdbx_seq_one_letter_code
_entity_poly.pdbx_strand_id
1 'polypeptide(L)'
;MSLSKSKFYNWIERYGKINEHNAPIPRDFWLESWEREAIIKFALDNPLEGYRRLTFMMLDQDIVAVSPSSSWRILSQAGLLQKWNQKPSLKGTGFVQPLLPHEHWHVDVSYLNIRGTFYYLCSLLDGCSRSIIHWEIREQMAERDVEIILERAKEKYPT
;
A
#
# COMPACT_ATOMS: atom_id res chain seq x y z
N MET A 1 5.19 -18.46 -34.45
CA MET A 1 4.40 -17.25 -34.11
C MET A 1 3.05 -17.32 -34.82
N SER A 2 1.97 -17.61 -34.09
CA SER A 2 0.62 -17.77 -34.64
C SER A 2 -0.12 -16.42 -34.68
N LEU A 3 0.11 -15.63 -35.72
CA LEU A 3 -0.66 -14.42 -36.00
C LEU A 3 -1.55 -14.67 -37.21
N SER A 4 -2.85 -14.35 -37.12
CA SER A 4 -3.76 -14.58 -38.24
C SER A 4 -3.43 -13.64 -39.40
N LYS A 5 -3.52 -14.16 -40.64
CA LYS A 5 -3.25 -13.39 -41.87
C LYS A 5 -4.05 -12.09 -41.94
N SER A 6 -5.32 -12.13 -41.52
CA SER A 6 -6.20 -10.96 -41.48
C SER A 6 -5.66 -9.85 -40.56
N LYS A 7 -5.12 -10.19 -39.40
CA LYS A 7 -4.55 -9.20 -38.47
C LYS A 7 -3.26 -8.59 -39.02
N PHE A 8 -2.44 -9.40 -39.71
CA PHE A 8 -1.22 -8.94 -40.39
C PHE A 8 -1.52 -7.91 -41.49
N TYR A 9 -2.48 -8.19 -42.38
CA TYR A 9 -2.84 -7.23 -43.43
C TYR A 9 -3.53 -5.97 -42.88
N ASN A 10 -4.36 -6.08 -41.85
CA ASN A 10 -4.93 -4.92 -41.15
C ASN A 10 -3.83 -4.00 -40.58
N TRP A 11 -2.72 -4.55 -40.09
CA TRP A 11 -1.60 -3.77 -39.58
C TRP A 11 -0.81 -3.09 -40.69
N ILE A 12 -0.60 -3.76 -41.82
CA ILE A 12 0.02 -3.13 -43.01
C ILE A 12 -0.83 -1.94 -43.47
N GLU A 13 -2.15 -2.10 -43.54
CA GLU A 13 -3.06 -1.03 -43.98
C GLU A 13 -3.16 0.14 -42.99
N ARG A 14 -2.94 -0.13 -41.70
CA ARG A 14 -2.87 0.90 -40.65
C ARG A 14 -1.48 1.48 -40.44
N TYR A 15 -0.45 0.95 -41.11
CA TYR A 15 0.91 1.44 -40.97
C TYR A 15 1.00 2.90 -41.43
N GLY A 16 1.47 3.79 -40.56
CA GLY A 16 1.54 5.23 -40.83
C GLY A 16 0.25 6.02 -40.58
N LYS A 17 -0.85 5.39 -40.17
CA LYS A 17 -2.06 6.10 -39.70
C LYS A 17 -1.89 6.50 -38.23
N ILE A 18 -2.32 7.71 -37.89
CA ILE A 18 -2.37 8.16 -36.49
C ILE A 18 -3.40 7.29 -35.76
N ASN A 19 -2.95 6.60 -34.71
CA ASN A 19 -3.87 5.89 -33.83
C ASN A 19 -4.48 6.91 -32.87
N GLU A 20 -5.65 7.42 -33.20
CA GLU A 20 -6.47 8.09 -32.21
C GLU A 20 -6.86 7.06 -31.14
N HIS A 21 -6.61 7.36 -29.87
CA HIS A 21 -7.18 6.55 -28.80
C HIS A 21 -8.68 6.50 -29.03
N ASN A 22 -9.26 5.30 -29.03
CA ASN A 22 -10.71 5.15 -29.06
C ASN A 22 -11.27 6.10 -27.99
N ALA A 23 -11.86 7.21 -28.43
CA ALA A 23 -12.57 8.10 -27.53
C ALA A 23 -13.61 7.23 -26.81
N PRO A 24 -14.00 7.58 -25.58
CA PRO A 24 -15.05 6.86 -24.89
C PRO A 24 -16.25 6.73 -25.81
N ILE A 25 -16.49 5.52 -26.33
CA ILE A 25 -17.64 5.26 -27.19
C ILE A 25 -18.84 5.50 -26.29
N PRO A 26 -19.74 6.45 -26.61
CA PRO A 26 -20.90 6.71 -25.78
C PRO A 26 -21.67 5.40 -25.61
N ARG A 27 -21.73 4.89 -24.37
CA ARG A 27 -22.74 3.90 -23.98
C ARG A 27 -23.97 4.68 -23.55
N ASP A 28 -25.16 4.21 -23.90
CA ASP A 28 -26.45 4.90 -23.79
C ASP A 28 -26.89 5.32 -22.36
N PHE A 29 -26.03 5.24 -21.35
CA PHE A 29 -26.37 5.37 -19.92
C PHE A 29 -25.34 6.22 -19.15
N TRP A 30 -25.11 7.45 -19.60
CA TRP A 30 -24.31 8.39 -18.82
C TRP A 30 -25.15 8.97 -17.70
N LEU A 31 -24.64 8.89 -16.47
CA LEU A 31 -25.25 9.58 -15.34
C LEU A 31 -25.23 11.08 -15.58
N GLU A 32 -26.42 11.68 -15.49
CA GLU A 32 -26.63 13.11 -15.56
C GLU A 32 -25.96 13.81 -14.38
N SER A 33 -25.74 15.12 -14.49
CA SER A 33 -25.10 15.90 -13.41
C SER A 33 -25.88 15.83 -12.11
N TRP A 34 -27.21 15.88 -12.17
CA TRP A 34 -28.08 15.83 -10.99
C TRP A 34 -28.01 14.47 -10.28
N GLU A 35 -27.88 13.37 -11.01
CA GLU A 35 -27.74 12.03 -10.41
C GLU A 35 -26.44 11.92 -9.61
N ARG A 36 -25.36 12.51 -10.13
CA ARG A 36 -24.06 12.55 -9.43
C ARG A 36 -24.14 13.38 -8.17
N GLU A 37 -24.77 14.55 -8.24
CA GLU A 37 -24.97 15.43 -7.09
C GLU A 37 -25.85 14.78 -6.02
N ALA A 38 -26.93 14.08 -6.42
CA ALA A 38 -27.80 13.34 -5.52
C ALA A 38 -27.04 12.23 -4.80
N ILE A 39 -26.20 11.45 -5.49
CA ILE A 39 -25.37 10.39 -4.90
C ILE A 39 -24.38 10.96 -3.88
N ILE A 40 -23.72 12.08 -4.21
CA ILE A 40 -22.76 12.75 -3.31
C ILE A 40 -23.48 13.26 -2.05
N LYS A 41 -24.60 13.97 -2.24
CA LYS A 41 -25.40 14.50 -1.13
C LYS A 41 -25.89 13.37 -0.22
N PHE A 42 -26.42 12.29 -0.80
CA PHE A 42 -26.92 11.16 -0.04
C PHE A 42 -25.83 10.48 0.78
N ALA A 43 -24.60 10.39 0.27
CA ALA A 43 -23.46 9.87 1.02
C ALA A 43 -23.03 10.79 2.17
N LEU A 44 -23.12 12.12 2.00
CA LEU A 44 -22.84 13.09 3.07
C LEU A 44 -23.89 13.03 4.19
N ASP A 45 -25.15 12.81 3.83
CA ASP A 45 -26.25 12.64 4.80
C ASP A 45 -26.19 11.29 5.54
N ASN A 46 -25.44 10.32 5.01
CA ASN A 46 -25.31 8.96 5.56
C ASN A 46 -23.83 8.54 5.73
N PRO A 47 -23.04 9.20 6.59
CA PRO A 47 -21.58 9.07 6.64
C PRO A 47 -21.07 7.71 7.16
N LEU A 48 -21.92 6.93 7.83
CA LEU A 48 -21.55 5.61 8.37
C LEU A 48 -21.75 4.47 7.36
N GLU A 49 -22.44 4.74 6.25
CA GLU A 49 -22.82 3.72 5.28
C GLU A 49 -21.78 3.54 4.17
N GLY A 50 -21.49 2.29 3.85
CA GLY A 50 -20.61 1.96 2.73
C GLY A 50 -21.32 2.16 1.38
N TYR A 51 -20.56 2.46 0.33
CA TYR A 51 -21.09 2.74 -1.02
C TYR A 51 -22.07 1.69 -1.57
N ARG A 52 -21.89 0.40 -1.24
CA ARG A 52 -22.80 -0.66 -1.67
C ARG A 52 -24.17 -0.54 -1.00
N ARG A 53 -24.19 -0.27 0.30
CA ARG A 53 -25.43 -0.10 1.05
C ARG A 53 -26.15 1.17 0.64
N LEU A 54 -25.41 2.28 0.48
CA LEU A 54 -25.94 3.52 -0.08
C LEU A 54 -26.61 3.31 -1.44
N THR A 55 -26.04 2.46 -2.31
CA THR A 55 -26.62 2.18 -3.63
C THR A 55 -28.01 1.57 -3.54
N PHE A 56 -28.21 0.58 -2.67
CA PHE A 56 -29.54 -0.02 -2.49
C PHE A 56 -30.49 0.89 -1.73
N MET A 57 -30.00 1.67 -0.76
CA MET A 57 -30.83 2.67 -0.07
C MET A 57 -31.35 3.76 -1.03
N MET A 58 -30.52 4.25 -1.96
CA MET A 58 -30.96 5.21 -2.98
C MET A 58 -31.97 4.61 -3.95
N LEU A 59 -31.85 3.31 -4.26
CA LEU A 59 -32.83 2.60 -5.08
C LEU A 59 -34.16 2.43 -4.35
N ASP A 60 -34.13 2.01 -3.08
CA ASP A 60 -35.31 1.79 -2.25
C ASP A 60 -36.07 3.10 -1.94
N GLN A 61 -35.34 4.22 -1.88
CA GLN A 61 -35.89 5.55 -1.60
C GLN A 61 -36.22 6.36 -2.87
N ASP A 62 -36.16 5.73 -4.05
CA ASP A 62 -36.47 6.35 -5.35
C ASP A 62 -35.65 7.63 -5.64
N ILE A 63 -34.37 7.62 -5.26
CA ILE A 63 -33.45 8.76 -5.43
C ILE A 63 -32.71 8.65 -6.76
N VAL A 64 -31.93 7.57 -6.93
CA VAL A 64 -31.15 7.28 -8.15
C VAL A 64 -30.98 5.77 -8.29
N ALA A 65 -31.18 5.24 -9.50
CA ALA A 65 -31.00 3.83 -9.83
C ALA A 65 -29.66 3.57 -10.55
N VAL A 66 -28.63 3.13 -9.81
CA VAL A 66 -27.29 2.87 -10.34
C VAL A 66 -26.69 1.56 -9.88
N SER A 67 -25.73 1.03 -10.64
CA SER A 67 -24.91 -0.09 -10.18
C SER A 67 -24.00 0.34 -9.02
N PRO A 68 -23.65 -0.57 -8.08
CA PRO A 68 -22.71 -0.26 -7.00
C PRO A 68 -21.34 0.23 -7.49
N SER A 69 -20.90 -0.23 -8.67
CA SER A 69 -19.67 0.20 -9.32
C SER A 69 -19.73 1.65 -9.82
N SER A 70 -20.92 2.16 -10.15
CA SER A 70 -21.13 3.56 -10.54
C SER A 70 -21.11 4.47 -9.31
N SER A 71 -21.83 4.10 -8.25
CA SER A 71 -21.77 4.79 -6.95
C SER A 71 -20.34 4.85 -6.42
N TRP A 72 -19.59 3.74 -6.49
CA TRP A 72 -18.19 3.72 -6.07
C TRP A 72 -17.34 4.72 -6.86
N ARG A 73 -17.49 4.78 -8.19
CA ARG A 73 -16.72 5.70 -9.04
C ARG A 73 -17.00 7.16 -8.68
N ILE A 74 -18.26 7.53 -8.50
CA ILE A 74 -18.68 8.88 -8.13
C ILE A 74 -18.14 9.27 -6.76
N LEU A 75 -18.36 8.42 -5.75
CA LEU A 75 -17.90 8.70 -4.39
C LEU A 75 -16.37 8.69 -4.27
N SER A 76 -15.68 7.85 -5.04
CA SER A 76 -14.21 7.84 -5.12
C SER A 76 -13.67 9.14 -5.72
N GLN A 77 -14.26 9.60 -6.83
CA GLN A 77 -13.90 10.88 -7.47
C GLN A 77 -14.20 12.09 -6.56
N ALA A 78 -15.28 12.02 -5.77
CA ALA A 78 -15.62 13.02 -4.76
C ALA A 78 -14.78 12.93 -3.48
N GLY A 79 -13.87 11.95 -3.35
CA GLY A 79 -13.03 11.77 -2.16
C GLY A 79 -13.75 11.19 -0.94
N LEU A 80 -15.01 10.78 -1.06
CA LEU A 80 -15.87 10.36 0.05
C LEU A 80 -15.65 8.91 0.51
N LEU A 81 -14.81 8.15 -0.20
CA LEU A 81 -14.49 6.75 0.16
C LEU A 81 -13.16 6.60 0.89
N GLN A 82 -12.40 7.68 1.08
CA GLN A 82 -11.12 7.62 1.75
C GLN A 82 -11.32 7.56 3.27
N LYS A 83 -11.21 6.35 3.83
CA LYS A 83 -11.32 6.12 5.28
C LYS A 83 -10.10 6.66 6.07
N TRP A 84 -8.98 6.92 5.40
CA TRP A 84 -7.73 7.31 6.03
C TRP A 84 -7.05 8.43 5.24
N ASN A 85 -6.67 9.50 5.93
CA ASN A 85 -5.70 10.46 5.39
C ASN A 85 -4.40 9.71 5.13
N GLN A 86 -4.10 9.40 3.88
CA GLN A 86 -2.79 8.88 3.51
C GLN A 86 -1.76 9.95 3.85
N LYS A 87 -0.92 9.71 4.85
CA LYS A 87 0.23 10.57 5.11
C LYS A 87 1.11 10.55 3.86
N PRO A 88 1.66 11.70 3.43
CA PRO A 88 2.60 11.72 2.33
C PRO A 88 3.77 10.78 2.64
N SER A 89 4.25 10.09 1.61
CA SER A 89 5.36 9.14 1.73
C SER A 89 6.65 9.89 2.10
N LEU A 90 7.28 9.49 3.22
CA LEU A 90 8.63 9.95 3.60
C LEU A 90 9.73 9.09 2.94
N LYS A 91 9.39 8.34 1.88
CA LYS A 91 10.35 7.49 1.19
C LYS A 91 11.46 8.34 0.56
N GLY A 92 12.70 8.11 0.98
CA GLY A 92 13.89 8.80 0.45
C GLY A 92 14.40 9.97 1.31
N THR A 93 13.69 10.37 2.37
CA THR A 93 14.20 11.37 3.34
C THR A 93 14.83 10.71 4.59
N GLY A 94 15.11 9.41 4.51
CA GLY A 94 15.57 8.59 5.64
C GLY A 94 17.08 8.52 5.80
N PHE A 95 17.50 7.78 6.84
CA PHE A 95 18.89 7.50 7.19
C PHE A 95 19.69 6.90 6.01
N VAL A 96 20.88 7.44 5.76
CA VAL A 96 21.82 6.94 4.74
C VAL A 96 22.48 5.66 5.25
N GLN A 97 22.28 4.56 4.54
CA GLN A 97 22.81 3.25 4.92
C GLN A 97 24.33 3.19 4.66
N PRO A 98 25.11 2.50 5.52
CA PRO A 98 26.54 2.30 5.30
C PRO A 98 26.79 1.44 4.05
N LEU A 99 27.95 1.63 3.43
CA LEU A 99 28.32 0.96 2.17
C LEU A 99 29.33 -0.15 2.37
N LEU A 100 30.03 -0.17 3.49
CA LEU A 100 31.02 -1.20 3.82
C LEU A 100 30.52 -2.09 4.96
N PRO A 101 30.81 -3.41 4.91
CA PRO A 101 30.58 -4.29 6.05
C PRO A 101 31.33 -3.79 7.29
N HIS A 102 30.65 -3.85 8.43
CA HIS A 102 31.11 -3.42 9.74
C HIS A 102 31.42 -1.92 9.91
N GLU A 103 31.00 -1.07 8.97
CA GLU A 103 31.09 0.39 9.11
C GLU A 103 30.13 0.93 10.19
N HIS A 104 28.94 0.35 10.28
CA HIS A 104 27.94 0.69 11.28
C HIS A 104 27.07 -0.51 11.59
N TRP A 105 26.89 -0.82 12.87
CA TRP A 105 25.99 -1.86 13.34
C TRP A 105 24.71 -1.26 13.91
N HIS A 106 23.59 -1.89 13.62
CA HIS A 106 22.30 -1.57 14.22
C HIS A 106 21.98 -2.55 15.34
N VAL A 107 21.47 -2.03 16.46
CA VAL A 107 20.94 -2.83 17.55
C VAL A 107 19.42 -2.78 17.46
N ASP A 108 18.79 -3.94 17.39
CA ASP A 108 17.33 -4.07 17.41
C ASP A 108 16.90 -4.97 18.58
N VAL A 109 15.85 -4.55 19.28
CA VAL A 109 15.28 -5.31 20.39
C VAL A 109 13.83 -5.64 20.07
N SER A 110 13.53 -6.93 20.01
CA SER A 110 12.23 -7.46 19.66
C SER A 110 11.65 -8.30 20.80
N TYR A 111 10.34 -8.20 21.02
CA TYR A 111 9.62 -9.04 22.00
C TYR A 111 9.39 -10.44 21.44
N LEU A 112 9.74 -11.47 22.21
CA LEU A 112 9.44 -12.87 21.91
C LEU A 112 8.51 -13.44 22.97
N ASN A 113 7.41 -14.07 22.56
CA ASN A 113 6.61 -14.90 23.45
C ASN A 113 7.00 -16.36 23.26
N ILE A 114 7.57 -16.97 24.29
CA ILE A 114 7.95 -18.38 24.30
C ILE A 114 7.15 -19.06 25.39
N ARG A 115 6.19 -19.90 24.98
CA ARG A 115 5.30 -20.67 25.88
C ARG A 115 4.56 -19.81 26.92
N GLY A 116 4.16 -18.60 26.57
CA GLY A 116 3.41 -17.70 27.44
C GLY A 116 4.28 -16.77 28.28
N THR A 117 5.61 -16.94 28.24
CA THR A 117 6.56 -16.03 28.89
C THR A 117 7.15 -15.07 27.86
N PHE A 118 7.26 -13.80 28.22
CA PHE A 118 7.87 -12.79 27.38
C PHE A 118 9.39 -12.71 27.62
N TYR A 119 10.12 -12.69 26.51
CA TYR A 119 11.57 -12.52 26.45
C TYR A 119 11.90 -11.38 25.48
N TYR A 120 13.14 -10.91 25.56
CA TYR A 120 13.71 -9.89 24.69
C TYR A 120 14.78 -10.52 23.81
N LEU A 121 14.58 -10.48 22.50
CA LEU A 121 15.62 -10.78 21.52
C LEU A 121 16.38 -9.49 21.23
N CYS A 122 17.62 -9.43 21.68
CA CYS A 122 18.54 -8.37 21.31
C CYS A 122 19.40 -8.86 20.16
N SER A 123 19.35 -8.18 19.02
CA SER A 123 20.09 -8.54 17.81
C SER A 123 20.98 -7.40 17.34
N LEU A 124 22.18 -7.74 16.90
CA LEU A 124 23.11 -6.83 16.24
C LEU A 124 23.19 -7.19 14.77
N LEU A 125 22.92 -6.19 13.94
CA LEU A 125 22.88 -6.30 12.49
C LEU A 125 23.98 -5.44 11.89
N ASP A 126 24.68 -5.96 10.89
CA ASP A 126 25.54 -5.14 10.05
C ASP A 126 24.68 -4.24 9.16
N GLY A 127 24.93 -2.93 9.18
CA GLY A 127 24.10 -1.97 8.44
C GLY A 127 24.19 -2.11 6.92
N CYS A 128 25.34 -2.57 6.40
CA CYS A 128 25.58 -2.74 4.97
C CYS A 128 24.96 -4.05 4.45
N SER A 129 25.40 -5.18 5.01
CA SER A 129 25.02 -6.52 4.55
C SER A 129 23.69 -7.02 5.13
N ARG A 130 23.19 -6.39 6.20
CA ARG A 130 22.03 -6.88 7.00
C ARG A 130 22.25 -8.24 7.64
N SER A 131 23.49 -8.72 7.73
CA SER A 131 23.82 -9.96 8.42
C SER A 131 23.69 -9.80 9.93
N ILE A 132 23.25 -10.85 10.62
CA ILE A 132 23.21 -10.87 12.09
C ILE A 132 24.63 -11.20 12.58
N ILE A 133 25.25 -10.20 13.22
CA ILE A 133 26.60 -10.28 13.79
C ILE A 133 26.55 -11.09 15.09
N HIS A 134 25.59 -10.75 15.94
CA HIS A 134 25.34 -11.45 17.19
C HIS A 134 23.89 -11.25 17.62
N TRP A 135 23.39 -12.16 18.45
CA TRP A 135 22.06 -12.07 19.04
C TRP A 135 22.02 -12.90 20.31
N GLU A 136 21.19 -12.47 21.26
CA GLU A 136 20.88 -13.22 22.47
C GLU A 136 19.42 -12.99 22.88
N ILE A 137 18.86 -13.98 23.57
CA ILE A 137 17.54 -13.88 24.20
C ILE A 137 17.75 -13.66 25.70
N ARG A 138 17.09 -12.63 26.24
CA ARG A 138 17.17 -12.23 27.65
C ARG A 138 15.78 -12.21 28.28
N GLU A 139 15.73 -12.50 29.58
CA GLU A 139 14.51 -12.39 30.39
C GLU A 139 14.19 -10.94 30.74
N GLN A 140 15.22 -10.08 30.80
CA GLN A 140 15.09 -8.67 31.14
C GLN A 140 15.80 -7.83 30.07
N MET A 141 15.36 -6.58 29.93
CA MET A 141 15.97 -5.59 29.05
C MET A 141 16.72 -4.55 29.89
N ALA A 142 17.79 -4.97 30.57
CA ALA A 142 18.65 -4.05 31.30
C ALA A 142 19.78 -3.53 30.40
N GLU A 143 20.27 -2.31 30.68
CA GLU A 143 21.38 -1.69 29.95
C GLU A 143 22.62 -2.60 29.88
N ARG A 144 22.99 -3.19 31.02
CA ARG A 144 24.12 -4.12 31.13
C ARG A 144 23.98 -5.34 30.21
N ASP A 145 22.76 -5.83 29.99
CA ASP A 145 22.56 -6.98 29.11
C ASP A 145 22.89 -6.62 27.67
N VAL A 146 22.52 -5.41 27.23
CA VAL A 146 22.82 -4.92 25.88
C VAL A 146 24.31 -4.64 25.72
N GLU A 147 24.95 -4.04 26.73
CA GLU A 147 26.41 -3.81 26.74
C GLU A 147 27.19 -5.11 26.60
N ILE A 148 26.81 -6.15 27.35
CA ILE A 148 27.47 -7.47 27.28
C ILE A 148 27.33 -8.07 25.87
N ILE A 149 26.15 -7.96 25.26
CA ILE A 149 25.92 -8.49 23.90
C ILE A 149 26.76 -7.68 22.89
N LEU A 150 26.89 -6.36 23.07
CA LEU A 150 27.72 -5.52 22.22
C LEU A 150 29.20 -5.88 22.33
N GLU A 151 29.72 -6.07 23.56
CA GLU A 151 31.12 -6.47 23.77
C GLU A 151 31.40 -7.85 23.16
N ARG A 152 30.51 -8.83 23.33
CA ARG A 152 30.61 -10.14 22.67
C ARG A 152 30.61 -10.05 21.14
N ALA A 153 29.86 -9.09 20.59
CA ALA A 153 29.87 -8.84 19.14
C ALA A 153 31.22 -8.26 18.68
N LYS A 154 31.80 -7.32 19.45
CA LYS A 154 33.14 -6.76 19.18
C LYS A 154 34.23 -7.83 19.26
N GLU A 155 34.17 -8.72 20.23
CA GLU A 155 35.14 -9.82 20.37
C GLU A 155 35.18 -10.75 19.14
N LYS A 156 34.04 -10.94 18.45
CA LYS A 156 33.98 -11.74 17.21
C LYS A 156 34.56 -11.02 16.00
N TYR A 157 34.52 -9.69 16.01
CA TYR A 157 34.98 -8.83 14.92
C TYR A 157 35.92 -7.77 15.49
N PRO A 158 37.12 -8.18 15.94
CA PRO A 158 38.11 -7.25 16.44
C PRO A 158 38.55 -6.34 15.29
N THR A 159 38.39 -5.03 15.49
CA THR A 159 38.91 -3.97 14.63
C THR A 159 40.43 -3.94 14.62
#